data_AF-A0A2Z3H5J9-F1
#
_entry.id   AF-A0A2Z3H5J9-F1
#
_cell.length_a   1.000
_cell.length_b   1.000
_cell.length_c   1.000
_cell.angle_alpha   90.00
_cell.angle_beta   90.00
_cell.angle_gamma   90.00
#
_symmetry.space_group_name_H-M   'P 1'
#
loop_
_entity.id
_entity.type
_entity.pdbx_description
1 polymer ?
#
loop_
_entity_poly.entity_id
_entity_poly.type
_entity_poly.pdbx_seq_one_letter_code
_entity_poly.pdbx_strand_id
1 'polypeptide(L)'
;MGETREGPQPATPDEVNRLWAHGMHEERLFHDRLNYFSFLEMGLLTICGIMYNKESAIGFFLPITVVGMLFTFLWFVIQRRHWAYCVHVNERIKHLVPEYKATLEACAGKRGGLSISAPLALSVPALFALTWVAFLTWILFRDRPAPTADGLTVERVILVLIAGAIGWLVYRMRHLERAVRSHWQMRK
;
A
#
# COMPACT_ATOMS: atom_id res chain seq x y z
N MET A 1 3.21 16.99 -52.28
CA MET A 1 2.87 16.01 -51.22
C MET A 1 3.41 16.55 -49.91
N GLY A 2 2.60 17.35 -49.21
CA GLY A 2 2.94 17.81 -47.86
C GLY A 2 2.15 16.97 -46.87
N GLU A 3 2.83 16.09 -46.14
CA GLU A 3 2.28 15.48 -44.93
C GLU A 3 2.06 16.60 -43.91
N THR A 4 0.83 17.08 -43.80
CA THR A 4 0.38 17.80 -42.61
C THR A 4 0.54 16.86 -41.42
N ARG A 5 1.61 17.07 -40.65
CA ARG A 5 1.78 16.48 -39.33
C ARG A 5 0.57 16.91 -38.50
N GLU A 6 -0.39 16.01 -38.34
CA GLU A 6 -1.51 16.20 -37.42
C GLU A 6 -0.92 16.46 -36.04
N GLY A 7 -1.03 17.71 -35.58
CA GLY A 7 -0.81 18.03 -34.17
C GLY A 7 -1.78 17.19 -33.32
N PRO A 8 -1.45 16.92 -32.05
CA PRO A 8 -2.29 16.09 -31.20
C PRO A 8 -3.73 16.64 -31.20
N GLN A 9 -4.65 15.88 -31.76
CA GLN A 9 -6.06 16.24 -31.85
C GLN A 9 -6.60 16.41 -30.43
N PRO A 10 -7.35 17.50 -30.12
CA PRO A 10 -7.98 17.64 -28.82
C PRO A 10 -8.92 16.45 -28.58
N ALA A 11 -8.85 15.85 -27.39
CA ALA A 11 -9.65 14.68 -27.06
C ALA A 11 -11.14 14.97 -27.25
N THR A 12 -11.84 14.05 -27.91
CA THR A 12 -13.28 14.17 -28.13
C THR A 12 -14.05 14.06 -26.81
N PRO A 13 -15.24 14.68 -26.67
CA PRO A 13 -16.04 14.59 -25.46
C PRO A 13 -16.33 13.14 -25.02
N ASP A 14 -16.50 12.22 -25.97
CA ASP A 14 -16.71 10.80 -25.70
C ASP A 14 -15.46 10.12 -25.11
N GLU A 15 -14.25 10.49 -25.57
CA GLU A 15 -13.00 9.99 -24.99
C GLU A 15 -12.81 10.45 -23.56
N VAL A 16 -13.18 11.70 -23.27
CA VAL A 16 -13.16 12.27 -21.92
C VAL A 16 -14.16 11.55 -21.02
N ASN A 17 -15.39 11.33 -21.49
CA ASN A 17 -16.42 10.62 -20.73
C ASN A 17 -16.03 9.17 -20.44
N ARG A 18 -15.45 8.46 -21.42
CA ARG A 18 -14.91 7.10 -21.22
C ARG A 18 -13.78 7.08 -20.20
N LEU A 19 -12.84 8.02 -20.29
CA LEU A 19 -11.73 8.10 -19.33
C LEU A 19 -12.23 8.41 -17.92
N TRP A 20 -13.22 9.28 -17.80
CA TRP A 20 -13.86 9.61 -16.53
C TRP A 20 -14.56 8.39 -15.90
N ALA A 21 -15.39 7.70 -16.68
CA ALA A 21 -16.05 6.47 -16.26
C ALA A 21 -15.05 5.39 -15.83
N HIS A 22 -13.95 5.25 -16.58
CA HIS A 22 -12.85 4.35 -16.23
C HIS A 22 -12.18 4.75 -14.91
N GLY A 23 -11.89 6.04 -14.72
CA GLY A 23 -11.33 6.57 -13.47
C GLY A 23 -12.21 6.27 -12.25
N MET A 24 -13.51 6.52 -12.35
CA MET A 24 -14.47 6.22 -11.27
C MET A 24 -14.56 4.70 -10.99
N HIS A 25 -14.53 3.87 -12.04
CA HIS A 25 -14.56 2.42 -11.87
C HIS A 25 -13.33 1.92 -11.10
N GLU A 26 -12.15 2.45 -11.43
CA GLU A 26 -10.88 2.07 -10.79
C GLU A 26 -10.82 2.54 -9.34
N GLU A 27 -11.36 3.72 -9.02
CA GLU A 27 -11.50 4.20 -7.65
C GLU A 27 -12.45 3.32 -6.83
N ARG A 28 -13.57 2.87 -7.41
CA ARG A 28 -14.48 1.93 -6.76
C ARG A 28 -13.79 0.59 -6.47
N LEU A 29 -13.10 0.05 -7.47
CA LEU A 29 -12.36 -1.21 -7.35
C LEU A 29 -11.27 -1.13 -6.28
N PHE A 30 -10.64 0.03 -6.12
CA PHE A 30 -9.67 0.29 -5.07
C PHE A 30 -10.29 0.23 -3.67
N HIS A 31 -11.46 0.86 -3.47
CA HIS A 31 -12.18 0.80 -2.20
C HIS A 31 -12.69 -0.60 -1.88
N ASP A 32 -13.22 -1.32 -2.87
CA ASP A 32 -13.71 -2.69 -2.71
C ASP A 32 -12.58 -3.64 -2.29
N ARG A 33 -11.39 -3.51 -2.90
CA ARG A 33 -10.20 -4.28 -2.51
C ARG A 33 -9.76 -3.95 -1.09
N LEU A 34 -9.71 -2.67 -0.74
CA LEU A 34 -9.32 -2.22 0.61
C LEU A 34 -10.25 -2.85 1.66
N ASN A 35 -11.56 -2.84 1.42
CA ASN A 35 -12.52 -3.46 2.32
C ASN A 35 -12.37 -4.99 2.38
N TYR A 36 -12.20 -5.66 1.24
CA TYR A 36 -12.06 -7.11 1.17
C TYR A 36 -10.84 -7.62 1.96
N PHE A 37 -9.66 -7.02 1.74
CA PHE A 37 -8.46 -7.39 2.49
C PHE A 37 -8.58 -7.04 3.98
N SER A 38 -9.17 -5.89 4.32
CA SER A 38 -9.44 -5.53 5.72
C SER A 38 -10.29 -6.58 6.42
N PHE A 39 -11.33 -7.08 5.75
CA PHE A 39 -12.20 -8.12 6.28
C PHE A 39 -11.46 -9.44 6.49
N LEU A 40 -10.64 -9.86 5.53
CA LEU A 40 -9.82 -11.07 5.66
C LEU A 40 -8.84 -10.98 6.83
N GLU A 41 -8.10 -9.87 6.93
CA GLU A 41 -7.11 -9.66 7.99
C GLU A 41 -7.76 -9.57 9.38
N MET A 42 -8.90 -8.88 9.48
CA MET A 42 -9.71 -8.86 10.70
C MET A 42 -10.21 -10.26 11.08
N GLY A 43 -10.64 -11.05 10.10
CA GLY A 43 -11.03 -12.45 10.31
C GLY A 43 -9.89 -13.27 10.89
N LEU A 44 -8.69 -13.18 10.31
CA LEU A 44 -7.49 -13.86 10.81
C LEU A 44 -7.12 -13.43 12.23
N LEU A 45 -7.12 -12.14 12.53
CA LEU A 45 -6.87 -11.62 13.88
C LEU A 45 -7.94 -12.09 14.88
N THR A 46 -9.20 -12.15 14.46
CA THR A 46 -10.29 -12.63 15.31
C THR A 46 -10.11 -14.12 15.65
N ILE A 47 -9.76 -14.94 14.65
CA ILE A 47 -9.43 -16.36 14.86
C ILE A 47 -8.25 -16.49 15.83
N CYS A 48 -7.20 -15.67 15.66
CA CYS A 48 -6.08 -15.63 16.59
C CYS A 48 -6.54 -15.30 18.02
N GLY A 49 -7.39 -14.29 18.20
CA GLY A 49 -7.91 -13.90 19.51
C GLY A 49 -8.78 -14.98 20.19
N ILE A 50 -9.64 -15.65 19.42
CA ILE A 50 -10.49 -16.75 19.94
C ILE A 50 -9.62 -17.95 20.33
N MET A 51 -8.69 -18.34 19.45
CA MET A 51 -7.78 -19.44 19.71
C MET A 51 -6.86 -19.15 20.89
N TYR A 52 -6.49 -17.89 21.10
CA TYR A 52 -5.60 -17.53 22.19
C TYR A 52 -6.23 -17.82 23.55
N ASN A 53 -7.55 -17.62 23.65
CA ASN A 53 -8.31 -17.94 24.86
C ASN A 53 -8.53 -19.46 25.06
N LYS A 54 -8.55 -20.26 23.99
CA LYS A 54 -8.83 -21.70 24.07
C LYS A 54 -7.58 -22.56 24.17
N GLU A 55 -6.60 -22.32 23.31
CA GLU A 55 -5.39 -23.10 23.20
C GLU A 55 -4.26 -22.18 22.74
N SER A 56 -3.35 -21.85 23.64
CA SER A 56 -2.31 -20.85 23.40
C SER A 56 -1.01 -21.44 22.84
N ALA A 57 -1.10 -22.58 22.15
CA ALA A 57 0.03 -23.34 21.65
C ALA A 57 0.74 -22.64 20.47
N ILE A 58 2.06 -22.42 20.60
CA ILE A 58 2.87 -21.73 19.57
C ILE A 58 2.77 -22.38 18.20
N GLY A 59 2.68 -23.72 18.17
CA GLY A 59 2.58 -24.50 16.93
C GLY A 59 1.38 -24.12 16.05
N PHE A 60 0.33 -23.56 16.63
CA PHE A 60 -0.82 -23.05 15.90
C PHE A 60 -0.70 -21.56 15.56
N PHE A 61 -0.15 -20.75 16.47
CA PHE A 61 -0.03 -19.30 16.32
C PHE A 61 1.01 -18.84 15.30
N LEU A 62 2.13 -19.56 15.18
CA LEU A 62 3.20 -19.17 14.27
C LEU A 62 2.76 -19.31 12.79
N PRO A 63 2.16 -20.42 12.33
CA PRO A 63 1.67 -20.54 10.96
C PRO A 63 0.63 -19.48 10.59
N ILE A 64 -0.36 -19.22 11.45
CA ILE A 64 -1.41 -18.24 11.17
C ILE A 64 -0.85 -16.81 11.09
N THR A 65 0.12 -16.48 11.94
CA THR A 65 0.82 -15.18 11.90
C THR A 65 1.61 -15.02 10.61
N VAL A 66 2.31 -16.06 10.17
CA VAL A 66 3.04 -16.05 8.89
C VAL A 66 2.08 -15.86 7.72
N VAL A 67 0.94 -16.55 7.72
CA VAL A 67 -0.09 -16.40 6.68
C VAL A 67 -0.65 -14.98 6.65
N GLY A 68 -1.06 -14.42 7.79
CA GLY A 68 -1.53 -13.03 7.88
C GLY A 68 -0.48 -12.03 7.38
N MET A 69 0.79 -12.23 7.75
CA MET A 69 1.88 -11.39 7.28
C MET A 69 2.05 -11.45 5.75
N LEU A 70 1.98 -12.64 5.15
CA LEU A 70 2.06 -12.82 3.70
C LEU A 70 0.89 -12.14 2.97
N PHE A 71 -0.34 -12.29 3.49
CA PHE A 71 -1.51 -11.61 2.93
C PHE A 71 -1.37 -10.09 3.02
N THR A 72 -0.91 -9.57 4.15
CA THR A 72 -0.70 -8.13 4.32
C THR A 72 0.39 -7.60 3.38
N PHE A 73 1.49 -8.33 3.18
CA PHE A 73 2.52 -7.94 2.22
C PHE A 73 2.00 -7.94 0.78
N LEU A 74 1.27 -8.98 0.39
CA LEU A 74 0.63 -9.06 -0.92
C LEU A 74 -0.33 -7.89 -1.13
N TRP A 75 -1.17 -7.60 -0.12
CA TRP A 75 -2.09 -6.48 -0.13
C TRP A 75 -1.34 -5.15 -0.29
N PHE A 76 -0.27 -4.93 0.48
CA PHE A 76 0.53 -3.71 0.36
C PHE A 76 1.08 -3.52 -1.06
N VAL A 77 1.63 -4.56 -1.67
CA VAL A 77 2.16 -4.51 -3.05
C VAL A 77 1.07 -4.17 -4.06
N ILE A 78 -0.08 -4.84 -3.98
CA ILE A 78 -1.23 -4.58 -4.87
C ILE A 78 -1.74 -3.15 -4.69
N GLN A 79 -1.91 -2.71 -3.44
CA GLN A 79 -2.41 -1.37 -3.11
C GLN A 79 -1.49 -0.28 -3.67
N ARG A 80 -0.17 -0.47 -3.57
CA ARG A 80 0.81 0.48 -4.13
C ARG A 80 0.74 0.56 -5.66
N ARG A 81 0.66 -0.59 -6.33
CA ARG A 81 0.57 -0.63 -7.80
C ARG A 81 -0.69 0.08 -8.29
N HIS A 82 -1.82 -0.19 -7.63
CA HIS A 82 -3.11 0.41 -7.99
C HIS A 82 -3.12 1.91 -7.71
N TRP A 83 -2.53 2.35 -6.59
CA TRP A 83 -2.37 3.77 -6.28
C TRP A 83 -1.61 4.52 -7.38
N ALA A 84 -0.47 3.97 -7.84
CA ALA A 84 0.31 4.59 -8.91
C ALA A 84 -0.49 4.74 -10.21
N TYR A 85 -1.34 3.75 -10.51
CA TYR A 85 -2.25 3.79 -11.64
C TYR A 85 -3.33 4.87 -11.49
N CYS A 86 -4.00 4.94 -10.33
CA CYS A 86 -5.02 5.97 -10.06
C CYS A 86 -4.44 7.39 -10.14
N VAL A 87 -3.22 7.59 -9.62
CA VAL A 87 -2.52 8.88 -9.74
C VAL A 87 -2.27 9.23 -11.20
N HIS A 88 -1.84 8.28 -12.03
CA HIS A 88 -1.61 8.52 -13.45
C HIS A 88 -2.90 8.89 -14.20
N VAL A 89 -4.00 8.17 -13.95
CA VAL A 89 -5.30 8.46 -14.55
C VAL A 89 -5.82 9.84 -14.09
N ASN A 90 -5.69 10.16 -12.81
CA ASN A 90 -6.11 11.45 -12.26
C ASN A 90 -5.34 12.62 -12.89
N GLU A 91 -4.02 12.51 -13.04
CA GLU A 91 -3.22 13.53 -13.74
C GLU A 91 -3.65 13.67 -15.20
N ARG A 92 -3.94 12.57 -15.90
CA ARG A 92 -4.45 12.61 -17.28
C ARG A 92 -5.82 13.31 -17.37
N ILE A 93 -6.72 13.06 -16.42
CA ILE A 93 -8.03 13.72 -16.35
C ILE A 93 -7.89 15.22 -16.12
N LYS A 94 -7.01 15.66 -15.22
CA LYS A 94 -6.73 17.09 -14.98
C LYS A 94 -6.24 17.83 -16.23
N HIS A 95 -5.47 17.15 -17.08
CA HIS A 95 -4.98 17.72 -18.34
C HIS A 95 -6.07 17.82 -19.41
N LEU A 96 -7.01 16.89 -19.44
CA LEU A 96 -8.07 16.83 -20.45
C LEU A 96 -9.32 17.64 -20.07
N VAL A 97 -9.55 17.86 -18.77
CA VAL A 97 -10.71 18.60 -18.25
C VAL A 97 -10.24 19.78 -17.39
N PRO A 98 -9.98 20.95 -17.99
CA PRO A 98 -9.42 22.09 -17.27
C PRO A 98 -10.37 22.65 -16.19
N GLU A 99 -11.69 22.49 -16.36
CA GLU A 99 -12.70 22.86 -15.36
C GLU A 99 -12.56 22.04 -14.06
N TYR A 100 -12.27 20.74 -14.20
CA TYR A 100 -12.01 19.86 -13.05
C TYR A 100 -10.74 20.28 -12.32
N LYS A 101 -9.68 20.62 -13.07
CA LYS A 101 -8.44 21.16 -12.51
C LYS A 101 -8.69 22.47 -11.75
N ALA A 102 -9.43 23.41 -12.34
CA ALA A 102 -9.77 24.68 -11.69
C ALA A 102 -10.56 24.48 -10.39
N THR A 103 -11.48 23.51 -10.37
CA THR A 103 -12.24 23.13 -9.17
C THR A 103 -11.33 22.57 -8.08
N LEU A 104 -10.38 21.72 -8.43
CA LEU A 104 -9.40 21.18 -7.48
C LEU A 104 -8.48 22.28 -6.92
N GLU A 105 -8.00 23.20 -7.76
CA GLU A 105 -7.14 24.32 -7.36
C GLU A 105 -7.88 25.29 -6.43
N ALA A 106 -9.15 25.58 -6.71
CA ALA A 106 -10.02 26.39 -5.86
C ALA A 106 -10.24 25.76 -4.47
N CYS A 107 -10.34 24.43 -4.41
CA CYS A 107 -10.47 23.68 -3.16
C CYS A 107 -9.12 23.54 -2.41
N ALA A 108 -8.01 23.42 -3.13
CA ALA A 108 -6.67 23.25 -2.54
C ALA A 108 -6.22 24.45 -1.69
N GLY A 109 -6.71 25.66 -1.99
CA GLY A 109 -6.37 26.89 -1.28
C GLY A 109 -6.93 27.01 0.16
N LYS A 110 -7.91 26.19 0.57
CA LYS A 110 -8.53 26.29 1.92
C LYS A 110 -8.05 25.24 2.93
N ARG A 111 -7.64 24.06 2.48
CA ARG A 111 -6.93 23.04 3.25
C ARG A 111 -6.06 22.31 2.25
N GLY A 112 -4.74 22.56 2.29
CA GLY A 112 -3.78 22.10 1.30
C GLY A 112 -4.11 20.70 0.79
N GLY A 113 -4.15 20.55 -0.54
CA GLY A 113 -4.65 19.41 -1.32
C GLY A 113 -3.94 18.07 -1.10
N LEU A 114 -3.78 17.67 0.16
CA LEU A 114 -3.65 16.29 0.55
C LEU A 114 -4.99 15.64 0.24
N SER A 115 -5.03 14.90 -0.87
CA SER A 115 -6.04 13.86 -1.08
C SER A 115 -6.04 13.02 0.20
N ILE A 116 -7.02 13.24 1.08
CA ILE A 116 -7.15 12.56 2.39
C ILE A 116 -7.25 11.05 2.18
N SER A 117 -7.73 10.63 1.00
CA SER A 117 -7.74 9.25 0.53
C SER A 117 -6.34 8.63 0.39
N ALA A 118 -5.30 9.40 0.08
CA ALA A 118 -3.93 8.90 -0.12
C ALA A 118 -3.26 8.35 1.15
N PRO A 119 -3.17 9.11 2.27
CA PRO A 119 -2.60 8.59 3.50
C PRO A 119 -3.49 7.48 4.07
N LEU A 120 -4.82 7.65 4.05
CA LEU A 120 -5.74 6.66 4.61
C LEU A 120 -5.59 5.28 3.95
N ALA A 121 -5.46 5.24 2.62
CA ALA A 121 -5.34 3.99 1.90
C ALA A 121 -4.02 3.25 2.07
N LEU A 122 -2.96 3.94 2.50
CA LEU A 122 -1.67 3.32 2.84
C LEU A 122 -1.55 3.05 4.35
N SER A 123 -2.24 3.84 5.18
CA SER A 123 -2.27 3.68 6.63
C SER A 123 -2.90 2.35 7.03
N VAL A 124 -4.02 1.95 6.41
CA VAL A 124 -4.72 0.72 6.81
C VAL A 124 -3.86 -0.53 6.62
N PRO A 125 -3.29 -0.83 5.43
CA PRO A 125 -2.42 -2.01 5.28
C PRO A 125 -1.16 -1.92 6.15
N ALA A 126 -0.62 -0.71 6.37
CA ALA A 126 0.54 -0.52 7.23
C ALA A 126 0.23 -0.83 8.70
N LEU A 127 -0.95 -0.47 9.19
CA LEU A 127 -1.41 -0.81 10.54
C LEU A 127 -1.51 -2.33 10.72
N PHE A 128 -2.10 -3.06 9.76
CA PHE A 128 -2.13 -4.52 9.80
C PHE A 128 -0.72 -5.12 9.80
N ALA A 129 0.19 -4.58 8.99
CA ALA A 129 1.57 -5.06 8.93
C ALA A 129 2.27 -4.89 10.28
N LEU A 130 2.11 -3.72 10.91
CA LEU A 130 2.64 -3.45 12.25
C LEU A 130 2.03 -4.38 13.29
N THR A 131 0.72 -4.64 13.24
CA THR A 131 0.04 -5.59 14.14
C THR A 131 0.64 -6.98 14.01
N TRP A 132 0.79 -7.51 12.79
CA TRP A 132 1.38 -8.84 12.59
C TRP A 132 2.85 -8.91 13.01
N VAL A 133 3.64 -7.86 12.75
CA VAL A 133 5.04 -7.80 13.21
C VAL A 133 5.10 -7.77 14.75
N ALA A 134 4.24 -6.98 15.40
CA ALA A 134 4.16 -6.93 16.85
C ALA A 134 3.73 -8.29 17.43
N PHE A 135 2.77 -8.95 16.77
CA PHE A 135 2.27 -10.26 17.19
C PHE A 135 3.34 -11.36 17.03
N LEU A 136 4.04 -11.38 15.89
CA LEU A 136 5.18 -12.27 15.64
C LEU A 136 6.29 -12.03 16.68
N THR A 137 6.61 -10.77 16.94
CA THR A 137 7.58 -10.40 17.99
C THR A 137 7.11 -10.98 19.32
N TRP A 138 5.89 -10.66 19.75
CA TRP A 138 5.36 -11.14 21.02
C TRP A 138 5.41 -12.67 21.16
N ILE A 139 5.01 -13.44 20.13
CA ILE A 139 5.09 -14.91 20.12
C ILE A 139 6.53 -15.39 20.37
N LEU A 140 7.53 -14.74 19.77
CA LEU A 140 8.94 -15.12 19.90
C LEU A 140 9.54 -14.77 21.27
N PHE A 141 9.00 -13.78 21.97
CA PHE A 141 9.49 -13.35 23.29
C PHE A 141 8.73 -13.97 24.47
N ARG A 142 7.55 -14.54 24.23
CA ARG A 142 6.62 -15.05 25.26
C ARG A 142 7.24 -16.08 26.22
N ASP A 143 8.10 -16.96 25.72
CA ASP A 143 8.64 -18.10 26.49
C ASP A 143 10.11 -17.94 26.91
N ARG A 144 10.67 -16.72 26.85
CA ARG A 144 12.07 -16.51 27.26
C ARG A 144 12.21 -16.37 28.78
N PRO A 145 13.04 -17.19 29.45
CA PRO A 145 13.47 -16.91 30.82
C PRO A 145 14.27 -15.59 30.85
N ALA A 146 14.28 -14.92 32.00
CA ALA A 146 14.87 -13.59 32.21
C ALA A 146 16.30 -13.48 31.62
N PRO A 147 16.67 -12.31 31.06
CA PRO A 147 17.94 -12.17 30.34
C PRO A 147 19.11 -12.35 31.30
N THR A 148 19.79 -13.50 31.22
CA THR A 148 21.14 -13.64 31.78
C THR A 148 22.10 -12.79 30.93
N ALA A 149 23.05 -12.15 31.61
CA ALA A 149 23.82 -11.01 31.12
C ALA A 149 24.79 -11.30 29.95
N ASP A 150 24.80 -12.49 29.38
CA ASP A 150 25.77 -12.87 28.35
C ASP A 150 25.13 -13.14 26.99
N GLY A 151 25.60 -12.37 26.01
CA GLY A 151 25.63 -12.81 24.62
C GLY A 151 24.60 -12.16 23.71
N LEU A 152 25.12 -11.66 22.59
CA LEU A 152 24.35 -11.42 21.38
C LEU A 152 23.75 -12.77 20.92
N THR A 153 22.55 -13.10 21.39
CA THR A 153 21.88 -14.36 21.02
C THR A 153 21.57 -14.37 19.53
N VAL A 154 21.72 -15.51 18.86
CA VAL A 154 21.42 -15.72 17.42
C VAL A 154 20.03 -15.19 17.05
N GLU A 155 19.09 -15.22 17.98
CA GLU A 155 17.75 -14.64 17.85
C GLU A 155 17.75 -13.11 17.67
N ARG A 156 18.63 -12.36 18.36
CA ARG A 156 18.78 -10.91 18.16
C ARG A 156 19.30 -10.61 16.77
N VAL A 157 20.20 -11.45 16.26
CA VAL A 157 20.70 -11.35 14.88
C VAL A 157 19.57 -11.61 13.89
N ILE A 158 18.76 -12.65 14.09
CA ILE A 158 17.61 -12.96 13.22
C ILE A 158 16.57 -11.83 13.26
N LEU A 159 16.27 -11.25 14.43
CA LEU A 159 15.35 -10.12 14.56
C LEU A 159 15.86 -8.86 13.86
N VAL A 160 17.15 -8.54 13.99
CA VAL A 160 17.78 -7.43 13.27
C VAL A 160 17.81 -7.72 11.77
N LEU A 161 17.96 -8.98 11.35
CA LEU A 161 17.89 -9.38 9.95
C LEU A 161 16.47 -9.31 9.39
N ILE A 162 15.44 -9.68 10.16
CA ILE A 162 14.03 -9.58 9.72
C ILE A 162 13.58 -8.12 9.69
N ALA A 163 13.84 -7.35 10.75
CA ALA A 163 13.56 -5.92 10.79
C ALA A 163 14.37 -5.17 9.72
N GLY A 164 15.63 -5.56 9.54
CA GLY A 164 16.51 -5.09 8.47
C GLY A 164 16.01 -5.48 7.08
N ALA A 165 15.49 -6.70 6.90
CA ALA A 165 14.92 -7.16 5.63
C ALA A 165 13.61 -6.43 5.32
N ILE A 166 12.73 -6.22 6.30
CA ILE A 166 11.51 -5.42 6.16
C ILE A 166 11.87 -3.97 5.85
N GLY A 167 12.79 -3.38 6.61
CA GLY A 167 13.30 -2.02 6.37
C GLY A 167 13.97 -1.88 5.00
N TRP A 168 14.76 -2.88 4.58
CA TRP A 168 15.40 -2.95 3.27
C TRP A 168 14.38 -3.14 2.16
N LEU A 169 13.33 -3.93 2.36
CA LEU A 169 12.28 -4.14 1.36
C LEU A 169 11.47 -2.85 1.19
N VAL A 170 11.14 -2.16 2.28
CA VAL A 170 10.54 -0.81 2.25
C VAL A 170 11.47 0.21 1.60
N TYR A 171 12.76 0.20 1.94
CA TYR A 171 13.76 1.09 1.33
C TYR A 171 13.94 0.82 -0.16
N ARG A 172 14.08 -0.44 -0.56
CA ARG A 172 14.23 -0.88 -1.95
C ARG A 172 13.01 -0.52 -2.76
N MET A 173 11.81 -0.67 -2.19
CA MET A 173 10.58 -0.20 -2.82
C MET A 173 10.60 1.33 -3.00
N ARG A 174 11.00 2.11 -1.99
CA ARG A 174 11.17 3.57 -2.12
C ARG A 174 12.27 3.97 -3.10
N HIS A 175 13.31 3.15 -3.26
CA HIS A 175 14.43 3.40 -4.17
C HIS A 175 14.03 3.13 -5.62
N LEU A 176 13.35 2.01 -5.89
CA LEU A 176 12.82 1.67 -7.21
C LEU A 176 11.81 2.72 -7.69
N GLU A 177 10.99 3.26 -6.79
CA GLU A 177 10.10 4.37 -7.12
C GLU A 177 10.83 5.65 -7.50
N ARG A 178 11.94 5.97 -6.82
CA ARG A 178 12.77 7.12 -7.20
C ARG A 178 13.45 6.89 -8.55
N ALA A 179 13.94 5.69 -8.81
CA ALA A 179 14.56 5.31 -10.09
C ALA A 179 13.54 5.38 -11.25
N VAL A 180 12.35 4.81 -11.08
CA VAL A 180 11.28 4.88 -12.10
C VAL A 180 10.85 6.32 -12.35
N ARG A 181 10.70 7.12 -11.30
CA ARG A 181 10.31 8.54 -11.42
C ARG A 181 11.39 9.36 -12.15
N SER A 182 12.67 9.06 -11.95
CA SER A 182 13.78 9.70 -12.68
C SER A 182 13.81 9.29 -14.16
N HIS A 183 13.49 8.03 -14.49
CA HIS A 183 13.43 7.56 -15.88
C HIS A 183 12.30 8.19 -16.70
N TRP A 184 11.18 8.52 -16.05
CA TRP A 184 10.07 9.22 -16.69
C TRP A 184 10.33 10.71 -16.92
N GLN A 185 11.19 11.34 -16.10
CA GLN A 185 11.56 12.74 -16.30
C GLN A 185 12.60 12.94 -17.42
N MET A 186 13.40 11.93 -17.78
CA MET A 186 14.36 12.03 -18.89
C MET A 186 13.76 11.72 -20.28
N ARG A 187 12.50 11.27 -20.35
CA ARG A 187 11.78 10.99 -21.60
C ARG A 187 10.79 12.09 -22.02
N LYS A 188 10.69 13.17 -21.24
CA LYS A 188 10.01 14.41 -21.62
C LYS A 188 11.06 15.43 -22.08
#